data_AF-A0A8X7XET1-F1
#
_entry.id   AF-A0A8X7XET1-F1
#
_cell.length_a   1.000
_cell.length_b   1.000
_cell.length_c   1.000
_cell.angle_alpha   90.00
_cell.angle_beta   90.00
_cell.angle_gamma   90.00
#
_symmetry.space_group_name_H-M   'P 1'
#
loop_
_entity.id
_entity.type
_entity.pdbx_description
1 polymer ?
#
loop_
_entity_poly.entity_id
_entity_poly.type
_entity_poly.pdbx_seq_one_letter_code
_entity_poly.pdbx_strand_id
1 'polypeptide(L)'
;AGMVKLDSQSGAVVVADELKNPAIEKLELVRKWSINTYKCTRQILSEKLGRGSRTVDLELEAQIDILRDNKRKYEHVVKLAQTLSNQLYQMVQTQRQLGDAFADLSLKSLELHEEFGYNAETQKLLSKNGETLLGAINFFIASVKTLVDKTIEDTMVNIKQYEAARVEYDAYRTDLEELNLGPRDATTLPKIEQSQQIFQVHREKYEKMRNDVSIKLKFLEENKVWEMLKLSDALK
;
A
#
# COMPACT_ATOMS: atom_id res chain seq x y z
N ALA A 1 18.62 -81.28 -33.04
CA ALA A 1 17.55 -80.82 -32.11
C ALA A 1 18.20 -80.37 -30.81
N GLY A 2 17.79 -79.22 -30.25
CA GLY A 2 18.12 -78.83 -28.88
C GLY A 2 18.87 -77.50 -28.74
N MET A 3 18.10 -76.44 -28.56
CA MET A 3 18.49 -75.04 -28.31
C MET A 3 18.99 -74.88 -26.87
N VAL A 4 20.09 -74.13 -26.64
CA VAL A 4 20.53 -73.70 -25.30
C VAL A 4 20.52 -72.16 -25.24
N LYS A 5 19.91 -71.65 -24.16
CA LYS A 5 19.68 -70.25 -23.80
C LYS A 5 20.96 -69.39 -23.77
N LEU A 6 20.81 -68.12 -24.12
CA LEU A 6 21.49 -67.02 -23.44
C LEU A 6 20.51 -65.86 -23.22
N ASP A 7 20.29 -65.54 -21.94
CA ASP A 7 19.61 -64.34 -21.47
C ASP A 7 20.38 -63.10 -21.93
N SER A 8 19.68 -62.16 -22.55
CA SER A 8 20.18 -60.81 -22.77
C SER A 8 19.37 -59.87 -21.87
N GLN A 9 19.90 -59.59 -20.68
CA GLN A 9 19.37 -58.55 -19.79
C GLN A 9 19.63 -57.19 -20.45
N SER A 10 18.56 -56.60 -20.99
CA SER A 10 18.53 -55.21 -21.42
C SER A 10 18.53 -54.31 -20.18
N GLY A 11 19.69 -53.77 -19.83
CA GLY A 11 19.82 -52.73 -18.82
C GLY A 11 19.27 -51.42 -19.35
N ALA A 12 18.08 -51.05 -18.90
CA ALA A 12 17.55 -49.70 -19.08
C ALA A 12 18.49 -48.72 -18.36
N VAL A 13 19.19 -47.88 -19.13
CA VAL A 13 19.88 -46.70 -18.59
C VAL A 13 18.80 -45.72 -18.16
N VAL A 14 18.44 -45.78 -16.87
CA VAL A 14 17.63 -44.75 -16.23
C VAL A 14 18.52 -43.50 -16.19
N VAL A 15 18.17 -42.51 -17.02
CA VAL A 15 18.67 -41.14 -16.90
C VAL A 15 18.27 -40.67 -15.51
N ALA A 16 19.23 -40.66 -14.58
CA ALA A 16 19.06 -40.08 -13.27
C ALA A 16 18.81 -38.59 -13.49
N ASP A 17 17.56 -38.20 -13.33
CA ASP A 17 17.12 -36.83 -13.17
C ASP A 17 18.03 -36.18 -12.10
N GLU A 18 18.81 -35.17 -12.49
CA GLU A 18 19.68 -34.43 -11.58
C GLU A 18 18.81 -33.78 -10.51
N LEU A 19 18.71 -34.44 -9.35
CA LEU A 19 18.13 -33.89 -8.13
C LEU A 19 18.93 -32.65 -7.72
N LYS A 20 18.55 -31.48 -8.24
CA LYS A 20 19.06 -30.18 -7.80
C LYS A 20 18.87 -30.08 -6.29
N ASN A 21 19.98 -30.03 -5.57
CA ASN A 21 19.97 -29.97 -4.11
C ASN A 21 19.30 -28.65 -3.65
N PRO A 22 18.20 -28.71 -2.89
CA PRO A 22 17.48 -27.51 -2.41
C PRO A 22 18.36 -26.52 -1.64
N ALA A 23 19.46 -26.98 -1.02
CA ALA A 23 20.42 -26.11 -0.35
C ALA A 23 21.23 -25.25 -1.33
N ILE A 24 21.57 -25.79 -2.51
CA ILE A 24 22.30 -25.07 -3.56
C ILE A 24 21.39 -24.01 -4.19
N GLU A 25 20.13 -24.33 -4.45
CA GLU A 25 19.15 -23.36 -4.98
C GLU A 25 18.92 -22.19 -4.02
N LYS A 26 18.83 -22.48 -2.72
CA LYS A 26 18.74 -21.43 -1.68
C LYS A 26 19.99 -20.56 -1.65
N LEU A 27 21.18 -21.17 -1.75
CA LEU A 27 22.45 -20.43 -1.77
C LEU A 27 22.53 -19.51 -3.00
N GLU A 28 22.15 -20.00 -4.18
CA GLU A 28 22.11 -19.20 -5.40
C GLU A 28 21.07 -18.07 -5.33
N LEU A 29 19.92 -18.32 -4.70
CA LEU A 29 18.92 -17.27 -4.46
C LEU A 29 19.48 -16.16 -3.56
N VAL A 30 20.15 -16.53 -2.46
CA VAL A 30 20.82 -15.57 -1.55
C VAL A 30 21.91 -14.80 -2.29
N ARG A 31 22.71 -15.48 -3.12
CA ARG A 31 23.75 -14.85 -3.94
C ARG A 31 23.14 -13.82 -4.89
N LYS A 32 22.14 -14.21 -5.69
CA LYS A 32 21.45 -13.31 -6.63
C LYS A 32 20.82 -12.13 -5.91
N TRP A 33 20.16 -12.38 -4.78
CA TRP A 33 19.58 -11.33 -3.94
C TRP A 33 20.65 -10.34 -3.45
N SER A 34 21.76 -10.83 -2.90
CA SER A 34 22.83 -9.97 -2.38
C SER A 34 23.45 -9.06 -3.46
N ILE A 35 23.67 -9.60 -4.66
CA ILE A 35 24.17 -8.83 -5.81
C ILE A 35 23.16 -7.77 -6.22
N ASN A 36 21.88 -8.15 -6.34
CA ASN A 36 20.82 -7.21 -6.70
C ASN A 36 20.69 -6.07 -5.69
N THR A 37 20.70 -6.40 -4.40
CA THR A 37 20.63 -5.44 -3.30
C THR A 37 21.82 -4.48 -3.33
N TYR A 38 23.04 -4.99 -3.56
CA TYR A 38 24.22 -4.14 -3.70
C TYR A 38 24.08 -3.16 -4.87
N LYS A 39 23.72 -3.65 -6.07
CA LYS A 39 23.54 -2.83 -7.27
C LYS A 39 22.49 -1.74 -7.05
N CYS A 40 21.33 -2.10 -6.50
CA CYS A 40 20.26 -1.15 -6.19
C CYS A 40 20.70 -0.11 -5.15
N THR A 41 21.42 -0.53 -4.11
CA THR A 41 21.94 0.39 -3.08
C THR A 41 22.91 1.38 -3.70
N ARG A 42 23.84 0.90 -4.53
CA ARG A 42 24.79 1.76 -5.25
C ARG A 42 24.07 2.74 -6.18
N GLN A 43 23.05 2.29 -6.90
CA GLN A 43 22.22 3.15 -7.76
C GLN A 43 21.52 4.25 -6.96
N ILE A 44 20.83 3.91 -5.87
CA ILE A 44 20.15 4.87 -4.99
C ILE A 44 21.13 5.92 -4.45
N LEU A 45 22.31 5.49 -3.99
CA LEU A 45 23.33 6.41 -3.49
C LEU A 45 23.86 7.32 -4.60
N SER A 46 24.08 6.77 -5.80
CA SER A 46 24.55 7.54 -6.96
C SER A 46 23.53 8.60 -7.37
N GLU A 47 22.24 8.26 -7.43
CA GLU A 47 21.15 9.20 -7.70
C GLU A 47 21.11 10.32 -6.66
N LYS A 48 21.17 9.98 -5.35
CA LYS A 48 21.15 10.96 -4.26
C LYS A 48 22.34 11.92 -4.27
N LEU A 49 23.49 11.47 -4.78
CA LEU A 49 24.70 12.28 -4.92
C LEU A 49 24.76 13.05 -6.25
N GLY A 50 23.73 12.96 -7.11
CA GLY A 50 23.69 13.60 -8.42
C GLY A 50 24.66 13.02 -9.44
N ARG A 51 25.18 11.81 -9.20
CA ARG A 51 26.15 11.11 -10.05
C ARG A 51 25.52 9.99 -10.89
N GLY A 52 24.33 9.54 -10.51
CA GLY A 52 23.58 8.48 -11.18
C GLY A 52 22.47 9.04 -12.06
N SER A 53 22.25 8.42 -13.22
CA SER A 53 21.09 8.73 -14.06
C SER A 53 19.83 8.08 -13.49
N ARG A 54 18.76 8.86 -13.34
CA ARG A 54 17.46 8.43 -12.82
C ARG A 54 16.44 8.38 -13.96
N THR A 55 15.75 7.26 -14.13
CA THR A 55 14.58 7.20 -15.00
C THR A 55 13.41 7.93 -14.35
N VAL A 56 12.73 8.80 -15.09
CA VAL A 56 11.63 9.62 -14.57
C VAL A 56 10.45 9.60 -15.53
N ASP A 57 9.25 9.29 -15.02
CA ASP A 57 7.97 9.49 -15.69
C ASP A 57 7.26 10.67 -15.01
N LEU A 58 7.33 11.85 -15.63
CA LEU A 58 6.84 13.10 -15.02
C LEU A 58 5.33 13.08 -14.77
N GLU A 59 4.56 12.45 -15.67
CA GLU A 59 3.11 12.37 -15.53
C GLU A 59 2.73 11.44 -14.38
N LEU A 60 3.35 10.26 -14.33
CA LEU A 60 3.07 9.29 -13.28
C LEU A 60 3.50 9.81 -11.90
N GLU A 61 4.65 10.47 -11.81
CA GLU A 61 5.13 11.11 -10.57
C GLU A 61 4.17 12.18 -10.07
N ALA A 62 3.66 13.03 -10.96
CA ALA A 62 2.67 14.04 -10.60
C ALA A 62 1.37 13.41 -10.05
N GLN A 63 0.90 12.32 -10.67
CA GLN A 63 -0.28 11.59 -10.17
C GLN A 63 -0.03 10.93 -8.81
N ILE A 64 1.15 10.34 -8.61
CA ILE A 64 1.57 9.75 -7.33
C ILE A 64 1.63 10.81 -6.23
N ASP A 65 2.15 12.00 -6.53
CA ASP A 65 2.23 13.09 -5.56
C ASP A 65 0.86 13.63 -5.16
N ILE A 66 -0.06 13.76 -6.12
CA ILE A 66 -1.47 14.07 -5.84
C ILE A 66 -2.08 13.00 -4.93
N LEU A 67 -1.84 11.71 -5.20
CA LEU A 67 -2.35 10.63 -4.36
C LEU A 67 -1.79 10.72 -2.92
N ARG A 68 -0.48 10.94 -2.77
CA ARG A 68 0.17 11.09 -1.46
C ARG A 68 -0.41 12.28 -0.69
N ASP A 69 -0.67 13.38 -1.38
CA ASP A 69 -1.27 14.58 -0.77
C ASP A 69 -2.72 14.35 -0.34
N ASN A 70 -3.52 13.71 -1.20
CA ASN A 70 -4.89 13.32 -0.88
C ASN A 70 -4.95 12.36 0.32
N LYS A 71 -4.06 11.36 0.37
CA LYS A 71 -3.94 10.45 1.52
C LYS A 71 -3.71 11.23 2.82
N ARG A 72 -2.72 12.13 2.84
CA ARG A 72 -2.41 12.98 4.01
C ARG A 72 -3.61 13.84 4.43
N LYS A 73 -4.33 14.41 3.48
CA LYS A 73 -5.56 15.20 3.74
C LYS A 73 -6.66 14.36 4.35
N TYR A 74 -6.91 13.15 3.85
CA TYR A 74 -7.93 12.26 4.40
C TYR A 74 -7.57 11.76 5.80
N GLU A 75 -6.31 11.40 6.04
CA GLU A 75 -5.82 11.05 7.38
C GLU A 75 -6.03 12.20 8.38
N HIS A 76 -5.79 13.44 7.94
CA HIS A 76 -6.04 14.62 8.76
C HIS A 76 -7.53 14.81 9.07
N VAL A 77 -8.41 14.67 8.08
CA VAL A 77 -9.87 14.74 8.27
C VAL A 77 -10.35 13.66 9.25
N VAL A 78 -9.85 12.43 9.13
CA VAL A 78 -10.16 11.34 10.08
C VAL A 78 -9.75 11.70 11.51
N LYS A 79 -8.57 12.28 11.69
CA LYS A 79 -8.08 12.72 13.01
C LYS A 79 -8.97 13.80 13.63
N LEU A 80 -9.42 14.77 12.82
CA LEU A 80 -10.35 15.81 13.27
C LEU A 80 -11.71 15.21 13.62
N ALA A 81 -12.26 14.32 12.79
CA ALA A 81 -13.53 13.65 13.03
C ALA A 81 -13.49 12.79 14.30
N GLN A 82 -12.39 12.08 14.56
CA GLN A 82 -12.19 11.32 15.81
C GLN A 82 -12.16 12.25 17.03
N THR A 83 -11.48 13.40 16.92
CA THR A 83 -11.45 14.41 17.98
C THR A 83 -12.86 14.92 18.27
N LEU A 84 -13.62 15.26 17.22
CA LEU A 84 -15.01 15.70 17.32
C LEU A 84 -15.91 14.62 17.94
N SER A 85 -15.79 13.37 17.50
CA SER A 85 -16.53 12.22 18.04
C SER A 85 -16.30 12.07 19.55
N ASN A 86 -15.04 12.14 19.98
CA ASN A 86 -14.68 12.06 21.39
C ASN A 86 -15.26 13.23 22.20
N GLN A 87 -15.17 14.46 21.70
CA GLN A 87 -15.72 15.65 22.36
C GLN A 87 -17.25 15.58 22.46
N LEU A 88 -17.92 15.19 21.37
CA LEU A 88 -19.37 15.01 21.32
C LEU A 88 -19.83 13.94 22.31
N TYR A 89 -19.10 12.82 22.39
CA TYR A 89 -19.39 11.77 23.37
C TYR A 89 -19.36 12.31 24.81
N GLN A 90 -18.31 13.05 25.18
CA GLN A 90 -18.21 13.65 26.52
C GLN A 90 -19.31 14.68 26.79
N MET A 91 -19.64 15.49 25.78
CA MET A 91 -20.74 16.46 25.87
C MET A 91 -22.08 15.75 26.12
N VAL A 92 -22.39 14.68 25.38
CA VAL A 92 -23.63 13.89 25.55
C VAL A 92 -23.72 13.29 26.96
N GLN A 93 -22.63 12.77 27.51
CA GLN A 93 -22.62 12.28 28.90
C GLN A 93 -22.91 13.39 29.91
N THR A 94 -22.32 14.57 29.69
CA THR A 94 -22.53 15.74 30.56
C THR A 94 -23.98 16.25 30.45
N GLN A 95 -24.56 16.27 29.24
CA GLN A 95 -25.95 16.65 29.03
C GLN A 95 -26.92 15.71 29.77
N ARG A 96 -26.64 14.40 29.81
CA ARG A 96 -27.44 13.45 30.61
C ARG A 96 -27.42 13.80 32.10
N GLN A 97 -26.23 13.95 32.66
CA GLN A 97 -26.07 14.27 34.08
C GLN A 97 -26.72 15.62 34.44
N LEU A 98 -26.61 16.61 33.55
CA LEU A 98 -27.24 17.91 33.72
C LEU A 98 -28.77 17.82 33.63
N GLY A 99 -29.30 17.00 32.72
CA GLY A 99 -30.73 16.72 32.62
C GLY A 99 -31.29 16.04 33.88
N ASP A 100 -30.55 15.08 34.44
CA ASP A 100 -30.94 14.41 35.69
C ASP A 100 -30.91 15.37 36.89
N ALA A 101 -29.91 16.25 36.97
CA ALA A 101 -29.83 17.28 38.01
C ALA A 101 -30.99 18.29 37.91
N PHE A 102 -31.35 18.74 36.71
CA PHE A 102 -32.52 19.60 36.51
C PHE A 102 -33.83 18.91 36.86
N ALA A 103 -33.99 17.62 36.54
CA ALA A 103 -35.17 16.86 36.92
C ALA A 103 -35.30 16.76 38.45
N ASP A 104 -34.20 16.51 39.17
CA ASP A 104 -34.18 16.48 40.64
C ASP A 104 -34.53 17.85 41.26
N LEU A 105 -33.99 18.95 40.72
CA LEU A 105 -34.32 20.31 41.16
C LEU A 105 -35.79 20.68 40.91
N SER A 106 -36.35 20.26 39.77
CA SER A 106 -37.76 20.45 39.42
C SER A 106 -38.68 19.81 40.46
N LEU A 107 -38.35 18.62 40.96
CA LEU A 107 -39.15 17.93 41.98
C LEU A 107 -39.04 18.56 43.38
N LYS A 108 -37.91 19.21 43.68
CA LYS A 108 -37.62 19.78 45.01
C LYS A 108 -38.01 21.25 45.14
N SER A 109 -38.04 22.00 44.05
CA SER A 109 -38.27 23.46 44.03
C SER A 109 -39.61 23.79 43.39
N LEU A 110 -40.69 23.75 44.17
CA LEU A 110 -42.06 23.97 43.67
C LEU A 110 -42.24 25.30 42.93
N GLU A 111 -41.54 26.36 43.34
CA GLU A 111 -41.60 27.69 42.71
C GLU A 111 -40.95 27.74 41.31
N LEU A 112 -40.06 26.80 41.00
CA LEU A 112 -39.31 26.73 39.73
C LEU A 112 -39.52 25.39 39.01
N HIS A 113 -40.59 24.66 39.36
CA HIS A 113 -40.86 23.31 38.87
C HIS A 113 -40.86 23.25 37.34
N GLU A 114 -41.60 24.14 36.69
CA GLU A 114 -41.74 24.16 35.23
C GLU A 114 -40.43 24.53 34.53
N GLU A 115 -39.70 25.53 35.02
CA GLU A 115 -38.44 25.98 34.43
C GLU A 115 -37.36 24.89 34.47
N PHE A 116 -37.19 24.24 35.62
CA PHE A 116 -36.24 23.14 35.74
C PHE A 116 -36.71 21.90 34.97
N GLY A 117 -38.02 21.62 34.94
CA GLY A 117 -38.59 20.52 34.17
C GLY A 117 -38.35 20.67 32.67
N TYR A 118 -38.58 21.86 32.12
CA TYR A 118 -38.32 22.18 30.72
C TYR A 118 -36.84 22.03 30.36
N ASN A 119 -35.94 22.53 31.21
CA ASN A 119 -34.50 22.39 31.02
C ASN A 119 -34.04 20.93 31.08
N ALA A 120 -34.60 20.13 31.99
CA ALA A 120 -34.32 18.70 32.09
C ALA A 120 -34.66 17.96 30.79
N GLU A 121 -35.88 18.16 30.27
CA GLU A 121 -36.34 17.51 29.04
C GLU A 121 -35.54 17.99 27.82
N THR A 122 -35.16 19.27 27.77
CA THR A 122 -34.29 19.80 26.72
C THR A 122 -32.93 19.10 26.71
N GLN A 123 -32.29 18.93 27.88
CA GLN A 123 -30.99 18.25 27.97
C GLN A 123 -31.09 16.76 27.60
N LYS A 124 -32.16 16.07 28.01
CA LYS A 124 -32.42 14.69 27.60
C LYS A 124 -32.59 14.57 26.08
N LEU A 125 -33.36 15.46 25.46
CA LEU A 125 -33.56 15.50 24.01
C LEU A 125 -32.24 15.75 23.26
N LEU A 126 -31.44 16.74 23.70
CA LEU A 126 -30.13 17.01 23.12
C LEU A 126 -29.20 15.80 23.23
N SER A 127 -29.17 15.13 24.39
CA SER A 127 -28.34 13.94 24.57
C SER A 127 -28.72 12.80 23.61
N LYS A 128 -30.03 12.56 23.42
CA LYS A 128 -30.53 11.55 22.49
C LYS A 128 -30.17 11.87 21.03
N ASN A 129 -30.32 13.12 20.62
CA ASN A 129 -29.94 13.56 19.27
C ASN A 129 -28.41 13.48 19.07
N GLY A 130 -27.64 13.79 20.12
CA GLY A 130 -26.19 13.66 20.13
C GLY A 130 -25.71 12.22 19.92
N GLU A 131 -26.41 11.21 20.45
CA GLU A 131 -26.10 9.81 20.19
C GLU A 131 -26.28 9.41 18.73
N THR A 132 -27.36 9.87 18.09
CA THR A 132 -27.58 9.65 16.65
C THR A 132 -26.45 10.28 15.82
N LEU A 133 -26.08 11.53 16.13
CA LEU A 133 -24.99 12.22 15.44
C LEU A 133 -23.64 11.51 15.67
N LEU A 134 -23.39 11.03 16.88
CA LEU A 134 -22.19 10.26 17.20
C LEU A 134 -22.09 8.98 16.36
N GLY A 135 -23.22 8.29 16.15
CA GLY A 135 -23.32 7.15 15.24
C GLY A 135 -22.92 7.51 13.81
N ALA A 136 -23.45 8.61 13.27
CA ALA A 136 -23.12 9.08 11.92
C ALA A 136 -21.64 9.45 11.77
N ILE A 137 -21.06 10.16 12.75
CA ILE A 137 -19.63 10.52 12.73
C ILE A 137 -18.75 9.26 12.78
N ASN A 138 -19.09 8.28 13.63
CA ASN A 138 -18.33 7.03 13.71
C ASN A 138 -18.42 6.21 12.42
N PHE A 139 -19.58 6.18 11.76
CA PHE A 139 -19.74 5.57 10.44
C PHE A 139 -18.86 6.27 9.39
N PHE A 140 -18.86 7.61 9.38
CA PHE A 140 -17.99 8.40 8.51
C PHE A 140 -16.51 8.07 8.73
N ILE A 141 -16.05 8.06 9.99
CA ILE A 141 -14.66 7.71 10.36
C ILE A 141 -14.29 6.33 9.82
N ALA A 142 -15.13 5.31 10.05
CA ALA A 142 -14.87 3.95 9.62
C ALA A 142 -14.79 3.81 8.09
N SER A 143 -15.64 4.55 7.38
CA SER A 143 -15.69 4.56 5.92
C SER A 143 -14.45 5.22 5.31
N VAL A 144 -14.08 6.43 5.77
CA VAL A 144 -12.86 7.11 5.29
C VAL A 144 -11.61 6.31 5.66
N LYS A 145 -11.57 5.69 6.84
CA LYS A 145 -10.47 4.80 7.22
C LYS A 145 -10.35 3.61 6.27
N THR A 146 -11.45 3.05 5.81
CA THR A 146 -11.43 1.96 4.82
C THR A 146 -10.85 2.42 3.48
N LEU A 147 -11.26 3.60 2.99
CA LEU A 147 -10.69 4.21 1.79
C LEU A 147 -9.17 4.41 1.92
N VAL A 148 -8.71 4.98 3.04
CA VAL A 148 -7.29 5.30 3.26
C VAL A 148 -6.44 4.04 3.50
N ASP A 149 -6.82 3.22 4.48
CA ASP A 149 -5.99 2.13 4.99
C ASP A 149 -6.06 0.87 4.12
N LYS A 150 -7.08 0.74 3.27
CA LYS A 150 -7.22 -0.41 2.36
C LYS A 150 -7.08 0.01 0.90
N THR A 151 -7.97 0.87 0.41
CA THR A 151 -8.06 1.16 -1.03
C THR A 151 -6.86 1.98 -1.54
N ILE A 152 -6.53 3.07 -0.84
CA ILE A 152 -5.36 3.90 -1.17
C ILE A 152 -4.06 3.14 -0.85
N GLU A 153 -3.99 2.44 0.30
CA GLU A 153 -2.77 1.72 0.67
C GLU A 153 -2.45 0.57 -0.31
N ASP A 154 -3.44 -0.14 -0.87
CA ASP A 154 -3.19 -1.13 -1.95
C ASP A 154 -2.45 -0.47 -3.11
N THR A 155 -2.94 0.68 -3.59
CA THR A 155 -2.29 1.43 -4.68
C THR A 155 -0.88 1.88 -4.27
N MET A 156 -0.68 2.35 -3.03
CA MET A 156 0.63 2.75 -2.50
C MET A 156 1.62 1.59 -2.44
N VAL A 157 1.18 0.35 -2.18
CA VAL A 157 2.04 -0.84 -2.23
C VAL A 157 2.54 -1.09 -3.65
N ASN A 158 1.69 -0.94 -4.67
CA ASN A 158 2.13 -1.09 -6.08
C ASN A 158 3.09 0.02 -6.49
N ILE A 159 2.88 1.25 -6.03
CA ILE A 159 3.82 2.36 -6.26
C ILE A 159 5.21 2.04 -5.66
N LYS A 160 5.27 1.45 -4.45
CA LYS A 160 6.53 1.00 -3.84
C LYS A 160 7.22 -0.08 -4.69
N GLN A 161 6.46 -1.01 -5.26
CA GLN A 161 6.99 -2.06 -6.14
C GLN A 161 7.48 -1.50 -7.48
N TYR A 162 6.76 -0.53 -8.05
CA TYR A 162 7.18 0.22 -9.23
C TYR A 162 8.50 0.96 -8.99
N GLU A 163 8.64 1.69 -7.88
CA GLU A 163 9.90 2.36 -7.54
C GLU A 163 11.06 1.38 -7.35
N ALA A 164 10.81 0.22 -6.74
CA ALA A 164 11.82 -0.83 -6.62
C ALA A 164 12.24 -1.38 -8.00
N ALA A 165 11.28 -1.62 -8.90
CA ALA A 165 11.54 -2.06 -10.27
C ALA A 165 12.30 -1.01 -11.09
N ARG A 166 12.01 0.28 -10.90
CA ARG A 166 12.73 1.40 -11.51
C ARG A 166 14.19 1.43 -11.07
N VAL A 167 14.45 1.32 -9.76
CA VAL A 167 15.83 1.30 -9.23
C VAL A 167 16.61 0.11 -9.78
N GLU A 168 15.99 -1.08 -9.83
CA GLU A 168 16.63 -2.25 -10.46
C GLU A 168 16.94 -1.99 -11.93
N TYR A 169 15.96 -1.50 -12.71
CA TYR A 169 16.13 -1.16 -14.11
C TYR A 169 17.32 -0.21 -14.32
N ASP A 170 17.38 0.90 -13.57
CA ASP A 170 18.46 1.87 -13.65
C ASP A 170 19.81 1.25 -13.25
N ALA A 171 19.85 0.41 -12.21
CA ALA A 171 21.08 -0.24 -11.77
C ALA A 171 21.66 -1.18 -12.84
N TYR A 172 20.83 -2.01 -13.49
CA TYR A 172 21.29 -2.90 -14.56
C TYR A 172 21.53 -2.17 -15.88
N ARG A 173 20.85 -1.04 -16.13
CA ARG A 173 21.17 -0.14 -17.24
C ARG A 173 22.58 0.42 -17.10
N THR A 174 22.89 0.99 -15.94
CA THR A 174 24.22 1.55 -15.66
C THR A 174 25.32 0.49 -15.74
N ASP A 175 25.11 -0.72 -15.19
CA ASP A 175 26.08 -1.81 -15.34
C ASP A 175 26.34 -2.19 -16.81
N LEU A 176 25.29 -2.25 -17.63
CA LEU A 176 25.42 -2.55 -19.06
C LEU A 176 26.15 -1.43 -19.80
N GLU A 177 25.86 -0.17 -19.48
CA GLU A 177 26.56 1.00 -20.02
C GLU A 177 28.06 0.96 -19.65
N GLU A 178 28.39 0.68 -18.38
CA GLU A 178 29.77 0.55 -17.90
C GLU A 178 30.52 -0.59 -18.59
N LEU A 179 29.92 -1.77 -18.74
CA LEU A 179 30.53 -2.90 -19.45
C LEU A 179 30.78 -2.59 -20.93
N ASN A 180 29.90 -1.82 -21.58
CA ASN A 180 30.05 -1.43 -22.98
C ASN A 180 31.17 -0.43 -23.23
N LEU A 181 31.63 0.30 -22.20
CA LEU A 181 32.81 1.18 -22.27
C LEU A 181 34.13 0.40 -22.19
N GLY A 182 34.09 -0.86 -21.76
CA GLY A 182 35.25 -1.74 -21.67
C GLY A 182 35.71 -2.35 -23.01
N PRO A 183 36.88 -3.01 -23.02
CA PRO A 183 37.40 -3.69 -24.21
C PRO A 183 36.50 -4.86 -24.63
N ARG A 184 36.34 -5.05 -25.95
CA ARG A 184 35.55 -6.14 -26.54
C ARG A 184 36.41 -7.35 -26.88
N ASP A 185 36.92 -8.00 -25.85
CA ASP A 185 37.69 -9.24 -25.98
C ASP A 185 36.83 -10.51 -25.79
N ALA A 186 37.44 -11.67 -26.03
CA ALA A 186 36.79 -12.98 -25.91
C ALA A 186 36.25 -13.30 -24.50
N THR A 187 36.70 -12.59 -23.46
CA THR A 187 36.27 -12.79 -22.07
C THR A 187 35.15 -11.84 -21.66
N THR A 188 35.07 -10.67 -22.29
CA THR A 188 34.13 -9.59 -21.97
C THR A 188 32.87 -9.69 -22.81
N LEU A 189 32.96 -10.12 -24.07
CA LEU A 189 31.81 -10.31 -24.96
C LEU A 189 30.70 -11.19 -24.35
N PRO A 190 30.99 -12.37 -23.78
CA PRO A 190 29.94 -13.19 -23.15
C PRO A 190 29.28 -12.50 -21.94
N LYS A 191 30.02 -11.69 -21.18
CA LYS A 191 29.48 -10.94 -20.03
C LYS A 191 28.56 -9.81 -20.48
N ILE A 192 28.89 -9.14 -21.59
CA ILE A 192 28.04 -8.10 -22.18
C ILE A 192 26.72 -8.73 -22.65
N GLU A 193 26.78 -9.86 -23.36
CA GLU A 193 25.59 -10.58 -23.83
C GLU A 193 24.69 -11.00 -22.66
N GLN A 194 25.28 -11.59 -21.61
CA GLN A 194 24.54 -11.94 -20.40
C GLN A 194 23.93 -10.71 -19.71
N SER A 195 24.68 -9.62 -19.59
CA SER A 195 24.19 -8.37 -18.98
C SER A 195 23.05 -7.75 -19.79
N GLN A 196 23.09 -7.88 -21.12
CA GLN A 196 22.04 -7.39 -22.01
C GLN A 196 20.73 -8.18 -21.82
N GLN A 197 20.81 -9.50 -21.66
CA GLN A 197 19.63 -10.32 -21.34
C GLN A 197 19.03 -9.94 -19.98
N ILE A 198 19.87 -9.76 -18.94
CA ILE A 198 19.41 -9.37 -17.60
C ILE A 198 18.78 -7.98 -17.63
N PHE A 199 19.40 -7.02 -18.31
CA PHE A 199 18.85 -5.69 -18.51
C PHE A 199 17.46 -5.74 -19.14
N GLN A 200 17.27 -6.55 -20.18
CA GLN A 200 15.98 -6.70 -20.85
C GLN A 200 14.89 -7.23 -19.89
N VAL A 201 15.22 -8.21 -19.03
CA VAL A 201 14.30 -8.72 -18.00
C VAL A 201 13.88 -7.62 -17.02
N HIS A 202 14.82 -6.80 -16.54
CA HIS A 202 14.49 -5.70 -15.62
C HIS A 202 13.75 -4.56 -16.29
N ARG A 203 14.01 -4.31 -17.58
CA ARG A 203 13.26 -3.35 -18.39
C ARG A 203 11.80 -3.77 -18.54
N GLU A 204 11.53 -5.01 -18.91
CA GLU A 204 10.16 -5.54 -19.03
C GLU A 204 9.41 -5.50 -17.69
N LYS A 205 10.09 -5.85 -16.59
CA LYS A 205 9.54 -5.73 -15.23
C LYS A 205 9.15 -4.28 -14.90
N TYR A 206 10.03 -3.33 -15.19
CA TYR A 206 9.76 -1.90 -14.96
C TYR A 206 8.61 -1.39 -15.81
N GLU A 207 8.61 -1.66 -17.12
CA GLU A 207 7.55 -1.25 -18.05
C GLU A 207 6.19 -1.81 -17.65
N LYS A 208 6.14 -3.09 -17.21
CA LYS A 208 4.92 -3.70 -16.67
C LYS A 208 4.43 -2.99 -15.40
N MET A 209 5.30 -2.81 -14.41
CA MET A 209 4.92 -2.17 -13.14
C MET A 209 4.45 -0.72 -13.33
N ARG A 210 5.09 0.01 -14.26
CA ARG A 210 4.69 1.35 -14.65
C ARG A 210 3.26 1.38 -15.18
N ASN A 211 2.91 0.44 -16.07
CA ASN A 211 1.57 0.34 -16.62
C ASN A 211 0.54 -0.08 -15.55
N ASP A 212 0.88 -1.06 -14.71
CA ASP A 212 0.02 -1.53 -13.61
C ASP A 212 -0.32 -0.38 -12.64
N VAL A 213 0.66 0.45 -12.27
CA VAL A 213 0.43 1.63 -11.41
C VAL A 213 -0.43 2.67 -12.12
N SER A 214 -0.17 2.96 -13.40
CA SER A 214 -0.97 3.92 -14.18
C SER A 214 -2.45 3.50 -14.24
N ILE A 215 -2.72 2.22 -14.46
CA ILE A 215 -4.07 1.67 -14.50
C ILE A 215 -4.71 1.73 -13.11
N LYS A 216 -3.99 1.33 -12.05
CA LYS A 216 -4.52 1.38 -10.68
C LYS A 216 -4.86 2.81 -10.22
N LEU A 217 -4.06 3.80 -10.59
CA LEU A 217 -4.35 5.20 -10.28
C LEU A 217 -5.64 5.68 -10.94
N LYS A 218 -5.90 5.28 -12.19
CA LYS A 218 -7.17 5.60 -12.88
C LYS A 218 -8.37 4.97 -12.18
N PHE A 219 -8.31 3.67 -11.88
CA PHE A 219 -9.39 2.99 -11.14
C PHE A 219 -9.60 3.58 -9.75
N LEU A 220 -8.53 3.97 -9.06
CA LEU A 220 -8.63 4.60 -7.75
C LEU A 220 -9.36 5.94 -7.84
N GLU A 221 -9.06 6.76 -8.84
CA GLU A 221 -9.73 8.05 -9.02
C GLU A 221 -11.24 7.87 -9.23
N GLU A 222 -11.65 6.90 -10.07
CA GLU A 222 -13.06 6.56 -10.29
C GLU A 222 -13.75 6.08 -9.01
N ASN A 223 -13.12 5.15 -8.27
CA ASN A 223 -13.69 4.61 -7.03
C ASN A 223 -13.79 5.66 -5.92
N LYS A 224 -12.80 6.56 -5.81
CA LYS A 224 -12.76 7.63 -4.82
C LYS A 224 -13.95 8.58 -4.96
N VAL A 225 -14.35 8.92 -6.19
CA VAL A 225 -15.53 9.77 -6.44
C VAL A 225 -16.80 9.10 -5.91
N TRP A 226 -16.98 7.81 -6.19
CA TRP A 226 -18.14 7.04 -5.71
C TRP A 226 -18.18 6.92 -4.18
N GLU A 227 -17.04 6.68 -3.52
CA GLU A 227 -16.99 6.60 -2.06
C GLU A 227 -17.24 7.96 -1.40
N MET A 228 -16.69 9.04 -1.95
CA MET A 228 -16.91 10.40 -1.43
C MET A 228 -18.36 10.86 -1.59
N LEU A 229 -19.04 10.46 -2.68
CA LEU A 229 -20.48 10.70 -2.85
C LEU A 229 -21.31 9.98 -1.78
N LYS A 230 -21.05 8.68 -1.55
CA LYS A 230 -21.73 7.91 -0.50
C LYS A 230 -21.51 8.51 0.90
N LEU A 231 -20.31 9.00 1.17
CA LEU A 231 -19.97 9.68 2.44
C LEU A 231 -20.73 11.00 2.61
N SER A 232 -20.88 11.78 1.55
CA SER A 232 -21.65 13.02 1.59
C SER A 232 -23.12 12.79 1.89
N ASP A 233 -23.69 11.67 1.46
CA ASP A 233 -25.09 11.35 1.71
C ASP A 233 -25.32 10.76 3.11
N ALA A 234 -24.33 10.12 3.72
CA ALA A 234 -24.40 9.63 5.09
C ALA A 234 -24.38 10.74 6.17
N LEU A 235 -24.00 11.96 5.78
CA LEU A 235 -23.94 13.14 6.66
C LEU A 235 -25.17 14.06 6.53
N LYS A 236 -26.08 13.78 5.59
CA LYS A 236 -27.35 14.49 5.40
C LYS A 236 -28.48 13.79 6.14
#